data_AF-A0A2D6AXG6-F1
#
_entry.id   AF-A0A2D6AXG6-F1
#
_cell.length_a   1.000
_cell.length_b   1.000
_cell.length_c   1.000
_cell.angle_alpha   90.00
_cell.angle_beta   90.00
_cell.angle_gamma   90.00
#
_symmetry.space_group_name_H-M   'P 1'
#
loop_
_entity.id
_entity.type
_entity.pdbx_description
1 polymer ?
#
loop_
_entity_poly.entity_id
_entity_poly.type
_entity_poly.pdbx_seq_one_letter_code
_entity_poly.pdbx_strand_id
1 'polypeptide(L)'
;MKEPRISFESSMTDKEAEESRNSGLKLKPSRSRQVQKQAQQDFQERVMNTHKRLEGHLKSAYELGTEFTRLMADTRVSENIGPYDRSFEKEICRKLIDYAITVNGDGQEQEGMGSVSLITLLLKTMFKMRDKMNKTSYEHHLLERRLQHLEKSILSSQSKATDEVK
;
A
#
# COMPACT_ATOMS: atom_id res chain seq x y z
N MET A 1 77.92 -6.77 -10.58
CA MET A 1 77.98 -5.29 -10.65
C MET A 1 78.00 -4.89 -12.12
N LYS A 2 76.95 -4.14 -12.53
CA LYS A 2 76.76 -3.32 -13.75
C LYS A 2 77.36 -3.81 -15.08
N GLU A 3 76.48 -4.27 -15.98
CA GLU A 3 76.71 -4.26 -17.43
C GLU A 3 76.48 -2.85 -18.00
N PRO A 4 77.29 -2.37 -18.96
CA PRO A 4 77.04 -1.12 -19.65
C PRO A 4 76.07 -1.28 -20.83
N ARG A 5 75.09 -0.39 -20.87
CA ARG A 5 74.12 -0.18 -21.95
C ARG A 5 74.82 0.21 -23.26
N ILE A 6 74.46 -0.46 -24.35
CA ILE A 6 74.68 0.04 -25.71
C ILE A 6 73.39 0.78 -26.10
N SER A 7 73.47 2.12 -26.12
CA SER A 7 72.43 3.00 -26.67
C SER A 7 72.56 3.05 -28.19
N PHE A 8 71.58 2.51 -28.90
CA PHE A 8 71.41 2.75 -30.33
C PHE A 8 70.36 3.85 -30.48
N GLU A 9 70.81 5.08 -30.72
CA GLU A 9 69.95 6.17 -31.16
C GLU A 9 69.41 5.82 -32.56
N SER A 10 68.12 5.50 -32.64
CA SER A 10 67.39 5.52 -33.91
C SER A 10 66.60 6.82 -33.94
N SER A 11 67.15 7.78 -34.68
CA SER A 11 66.48 9.00 -35.07
C SER A 11 65.28 8.66 -35.96
N MET A 12 64.08 8.72 -35.40
CA MET A 12 62.88 8.96 -36.20
C MET A 12 62.36 10.35 -35.86
N THR A 13 62.40 11.20 -36.87
CA THR A 13 61.97 12.59 -36.85
C THR A 13 60.47 12.68 -36.59
N ASP A 14 60.06 13.55 -35.67
CA ASP A 14 58.69 13.80 -35.22
C ASP A 14 57.67 14.21 -36.32
N LYS A 15 58.12 14.36 -37.58
CA LYS A 15 57.27 14.83 -38.68
C LYS A 15 56.40 13.76 -39.33
N GLU A 16 56.71 12.47 -39.21
CA GLU A 16 55.89 11.41 -39.82
C GLU A 16 54.80 10.86 -38.88
N ALA A 17 54.83 11.23 -37.60
CA ALA A 17 53.83 10.78 -36.62
C ALA A 17 52.55 11.64 -36.61
N GLU A 18 52.56 12.84 -37.19
CA GLU A 18 51.40 13.75 -37.15
C GLU A 18 50.39 13.55 -38.29
N GLU A 19 50.78 12.98 -39.44
CA GLU A 19 49.85 12.79 -40.56
C GLU A 19 48.89 11.61 -40.40
N SER A 20 49.17 10.66 -39.50
CA SER A 20 48.30 9.49 -39.27
C SER A 20 47.18 9.72 -38.24
N ARG A 21 47.16 10.85 -37.53
CA ARG A 21 46.21 11.12 -36.43
C ARG A 21 44.94 11.86 -36.83
N ASN A 22 44.78 12.23 -38.10
CA ASN A 22 43.63 12.98 -38.61
C ASN A 22 42.64 12.18 -39.45
N SER A 23 42.69 10.84 -39.44
CA SER A 23 41.62 10.00 -40.00
C SER A 23 40.48 9.78 -39.00
N GLY A 24 40.00 10.87 -38.39
CA GLY A 24 38.76 10.86 -37.64
C GLY A 24 37.60 10.49 -38.58
N LEU A 25 36.98 9.34 -38.33
CA LEU A 25 35.80 8.86 -39.06
C LEU A 25 34.68 9.91 -38.91
N LYS A 26 34.52 10.80 -39.90
CA LYS A 26 33.44 11.81 -39.90
C LYS A 26 32.10 11.10 -40.15
N LEU A 27 31.47 10.62 -39.08
CA LEU A 27 30.09 10.13 -39.12
C LEU A 27 29.17 11.29 -39.51
N LYS A 28 28.63 11.25 -40.73
CA LYS A 28 27.63 12.22 -41.20
C LYS A 28 26.38 12.10 -40.31
N PRO A 29 25.89 13.18 -39.67
CA PRO A 29 24.68 13.13 -38.85
C PRO A 29 23.45 13.18 -39.74
N SER A 30 23.20 12.11 -40.51
CA SER A 30 22.08 12.02 -41.43
C SER A 30 21.20 10.85 -41.02
N ARG A 31 20.43 11.02 -39.92
CA ARG A 31 19.13 10.38 -39.61
C ARG A 31 18.70 10.40 -38.13
N SER A 32 19.52 10.86 -37.18
CA SER A 32 19.19 10.70 -35.74
C SER A 32 18.08 11.61 -35.19
N ARG A 33 17.69 12.70 -35.87
CA ARG A 33 16.69 13.66 -35.36
C ARG A 33 15.24 13.14 -35.37
N GLN A 34 14.90 12.17 -36.23
CA GLN A 34 13.54 11.60 -36.26
C GLN A 34 13.32 10.58 -35.13
N VAL A 35 14.34 9.78 -34.80
CA VAL A 35 14.27 8.77 -33.72
C VAL A 35 14.12 9.44 -32.34
N GLN A 36 14.74 10.60 -32.12
CA GLN A 36 14.61 11.34 -30.85
C GLN A 36 13.22 11.93 -30.63
N LYS A 37 12.53 12.38 -31.70
CA LYS A 37 11.16 12.91 -31.57
C LYS A 37 10.14 11.81 -31.27
N GLN A 38 10.28 10.63 -31.90
CA GLN A 38 9.45 9.46 -31.58
C GLN A 38 9.67 8.98 -30.15
N ALA A 39 10.92 8.86 -29.70
CA ALA A 39 11.22 8.47 -28.31
C ALA A 39 10.68 9.48 -27.28
N GLN A 40 10.67 10.78 -27.59
CA GLN A 40 10.07 11.82 -26.74
C GLN A 40 8.53 11.74 -26.73
N GLN A 41 7.90 11.43 -27.86
CA GLN A 41 6.46 11.23 -27.95
C GLN A 41 6.03 9.97 -27.19
N ASP A 42 6.74 8.85 -27.36
CA ASP A 42 6.49 7.59 -26.63
C ASP A 42 6.68 7.77 -25.12
N PHE A 43 7.67 8.57 -24.71
CA PHE A 43 7.88 8.91 -23.31
C PHE A 43 6.74 9.78 -22.76
N GLN A 44 6.34 10.83 -23.47
CA GLN A 44 5.21 11.67 -23.05
C GLN A 44 3.92 10.87 -22.96
N GLU A 45 3.65 9.99 -23.92
CA GLU A 45 2.47 9.13 -23.90
C GLU A 45 2.49 8.16 -22.70
N ARG A 46 3.65 7.55 -22.41
CA ARG A 46 3.83 6.73 -21.19
C ARG A 46 3.61 7.53 -19.92
N VAL A 47 4.15 8.74 -19.82
CA VAL A 47 3.99 9.61 -18.63
C VAL A 47 2.53 10.04 -18.46
N MET A 48 1.84 10.39 -19.54
CA MET A 48 0.41 10.73 -19.48
C MET A 48 -0.44 9.52 -19.08
N ASN A 49 -0.12 8.33 -19.59
CA ASN A 49 -0.84 7.10 -19.24
C ASN A 49 -0.58 6.66 -17.79
N THR A 50 0.65 6.78 -17.28
CA THR A 50 0.94 6.50 -15.87
C THR A 50 0.26 7.51 -14.96
N HIS A 51 0.23 8.79 -15.32
CA HIS A 51 -0.47 9.82 -14.55
C HIS A 51 -1.98 9.56 -14.47
N LYS A 52 -2.63 9.29 -15.61
CA LYS A 52 -4.06 8.93 -15.65
C LYS A 52 -4.37 7.67 -14.83
N ARG A 53 -3.50 6.66 -14.90
CA ARG A 53 -3.63 5.43 -14.10
C ARG A 53 -3.50 5.74 -12.61
N LEU A 54 -2.56 6.61 -12.20
CA LEU A 54 -2.36 7.02 -10.82
C LEU A 54 -3.57 7.78 -10.27
N GLU A 55 -4.11 8.74 -11.03
CA GLU A 55 -5.31 9.49 -10.63
C GLU A 55 -6.53 8.57 -10.46
N GLY A 56 -6.73 7.62 -11.39
CA GLY A 56 -7.81 6.63 -11.29
C GLY A 56 -7.68 5.72 -10.06
N HIS A 57 -6.46 5.30 -9.74
CA HIS A 57 -6.17 4.52 -8.54
C HIS A 57 -6.44 5.32 -7.26
N LEU A 58 -6.03 6.59 -7.22
CA LEU A 58 -6.23 7.45 -6.05
C LEU A 58 -7.72 7.62 -5.72
N LYS A 59 -8.54 7.88 -6.75
CA LYS A 59 -10.00 7.99 -6.59
C LYS A 59 -10.60 6.69 -6.05
N SER A 60 -10.22 5.55 -6.65
CA SER A 60 -10.73 4.23 -6.24
C SER A 60 -10.30 3.88 -4.81
N ALA A 61 -9.07 4.21 -4.43
CA ALA A 61 -8.57 4.02 -3.06
C ALA A 61 -9.35 4.87 -2.05
N TYR A 62 -9.66 6.12 -2.39
CA TYR A 62 -10.43 7.00 -1.52
C TYR A 62 -11.86 6.50 -1.30
N GLU A 63 -12.54 6.09 -2.36
CA GLU A 63 -13.90 5.55 -2.28
C GLU A 63 -13.93 4.26 -1.43
N LEU A 64 -13.05 3.30 -1.74
CA LEU A 64 -12.95 2.04 -0.97
C LEU A 64 -12.53 2.27 0.48
N GLY A 65 -11.63 3.21 0.72
CA GLY A 65 -11.21 3.59 2.07
C GLY A 65 -12.37 4.15 2.89
N THR A 66 -13.18 5.02 2.28
CA THR A 66 -14.37 5.59 2.92
C THR A 66 -15.39 4.52 3.28
N GLU A 67 -15.69 3.59 2.36
CA GLU A 67 -16.60 2.48 2.61
C GLU A 67 -16.09 1.56 3.73
N PHE A 68 -14.80 1.25 3.73
CA PHE A 68 -14.17 0.44 4.78
C PHE A 68 -14.21 1.13 6.15
N THR A 69 -13.89 2.43 6.23
CA THR A 69 -13.97 3.18 7.48
C THR A 69 -15.40 3.19 8.03
N ARG A 70 -16.40 3.34 7.15
CA ARG A 70 -17.82 3.27 7.55
C ARG A 70 -18.18 1.92 8.15
N LEU A 71 -17.70 0.82 7.57
CA LEU A 71 -17.89 -0.54 8.12
C LEU A 71 -17.21 -0.73 9.48
N MET A 72 -16.02 -0.15 9.66
CA MET A 72 -15.29 -0.23 10.93
C MET A 72 -15.91 0.59 12.06
N ALA A 73 -16.68 1.63 11.73
CA ALA A 73 -17.41 2.45 12.69
C ALA A 73 -18.71 1.79 13.19
N ASP A 74 -19.10 0.63 12.66
CA ASP A 74 -20.28 -0.09 13.13
C ASP A 74 -20.07 -0.64 14.55
N THR A 75 -20.93 -0.23 15.48
CA THR A 75 -20.90 -0.62 16.90
C THR A 75 -21.87 -1.75 17.23
N ARG A 76 -22.59 -2.30 16.23
CA ARG A 76 -23.51 -3.43 16.44
C ARG A 76 -22.75 -4.67 16.91
N VAL A 77 -23.35 -5.41 17.84
CA VAL A 77 -22.85 -6.72 18.28
C VAL A 77 -23.05 -7.72 17.14
N SER A 78 -22.08 -8.59 16.90
CA SER A 78 -22.07 -9.54 15.78
C SER A 78 -23.28 -10.49 15.70
N GLU A 79 -23.95 -10.70 16.84
CA GLU A 79 -25.19 -11.49 16.97
C GLU A 79 -26.41 -10.77 16.39
N ASN A 80 -26.41 -9.43 16.36
CA ASN A 80 -27.48 -8.60 15.80
C ASN A 80 -27.21 -8.15 14.35
N ILE A 81 -26.09 -8.59 13.76
CA ILE A 81 -25.76 -8.27 12.37
C ILE A 81 -26.55 -9.18 11.43
N GLY A 82 -27.34 -8.57 10.55
CA GLY A 82 -28.13 -9.30 9.55
C GLY A 82 -27.27 -9.98 8.48
N PRO A 83 -27.82 -10.96 7.74
CA PRO A 83 -27.09 -11.65 6.67
C PRO A 83 -26.61 -10.69 5.56
N TYR A 84 -27.38 -9.61 5.32
CA TYR A 84 -27.05 -8.57 4.34
C TYR A 84 -25.76 -7.82 4.69
N ASP A 85 -25.61 -7.40 5.94
CA ASP A 85 -24.43 -6.67 6.41
C ASP A 85 -23.17 -7.56 6.33
N ARG A 86 -23.29 -8.84 6.67
CA ARG A 86 -22.18 -9.81 6.51
C ARG A 86 -21.80 -10.03 5.06
N SER A 87 -22.75 -10.01 4.13
CA SER A 87 -22.44 -10.08 2.69
C SER A 87 -21.75 -8.81 2.20
N PHE A 88 -22.18 -7.64 2.68
CA PHE A 88 -21.59 -6.36 2.32
C PHE A 88 -20.13 -6.25 2.79
N GLU A 89 -19.82 -6.68 4.01
CA GLU A 89 -18.42 -6.73 4.51
C GLU A 89 -17.51 -7.60 3.64
N LYS A 90 -18.00 -8.77 3.22
CA LYS A 90 -17.26 -9.67 2.31
C LYS A 90 -17.02 -9.01 0.96
N GLU A 91 -18.02 -8.29 0.45
CA GLU A 91 -17.92 -7.57 -0.82
C GLU A 91 -16.87 -6.46 -0.76
N ILE A 92 -16.87 -5.62 0.28
CA ILE A 92 -15.86 -4.56 0.45
C ILE A 92 -14.46 -5.15 0.61
N CYS A 93 -14.32 -6.22 1.39
CA CYS A 93 -13.05 -6.92 1.56
C CYS A 93 -12.54 -7.46 0.22
N ARG A 94 -13.42 -8.04 -0.61
CA ARG A 94 -13.08 -8.50 -1.96
C ARG A 94 -12.62 -7.35 -2.85
N LYS A 95 -13.35 -6.22 -2.87
CA LYS A 95 -12.96 -5.05 -3.67
C LYS A 95 -11.59 -4.48 -3.29
N LEU A 96 -11.27 -4.45 -1.99
CA LEU A 96 -9.95 -4.02 -1.50
C LEU A 96 -8.82 -4.96 -1.95
N ILE A 97 -9.07 -6.27 -1.96
CA ILE A 97 -8.11 -7.27 -2.43
C ILE A 97 -7.91 -7.15 -3.94
N ASP A 98 -9.00 -7.06 -4.70
CA ASP A 98 -8.95 -6.91 -6.16
C ASP A 98 -8.23 -5.60 -6.54
N TYR A 99 -8.45 -4.53 -5.78
CA TYR A 99 -7.69 -3.27 -5.91
C TYR A 99 -6.19 -3.46 -5.62
N ALA A 100 -5.83 -4.14 -4.53
CA ALA A 100 -4.43 -4.40 -4.18
C ALA A 100 -3.70 -5.22 -5.27
N ILE A 101 -4.38 -6.22 -5.85
CA ILE A 101 -3.86 -7.00 -6.98
C ILE A 101 -3.68 -6.10 -8.22
N THR A 102 -4.67 -5.25 -8.51
CA THR A 102 -4.63 -4.35 -9.67
C THR A 102 -3.51 -3.31 -9.57
N VAL A 103 -3.28 -2.76 -8.38
CA VAL A 103 -2.20 -1.78 -8.13
C VAL A 103 -0.83 -2.44 -8.21
N ASN A 104 -0.69 -3.66 -7.68
CA ASN A 104 0.54 -4.45 -7.79
C ASN A 104 0.80 -4.98 -9.21
N GLY A 105 -0.13 -4.78 -10.15
CA GLY A 105 -0.05 -5.40 -11.46
C GLY A 105 1.18 -5.01 -12.27
N ASP A 106 2.03 -6.01 -12.50
CA ASP A 106 2.14 -6.62 -13.82
C ASP A 106 1.57 -8.04 -13.81
N GLY A 107 0.69 -8.38 -14.75
CA GLY A 107 -0.05 -9.66 -14.79
C GLY A 107 0.79 -10.91 -15.11
N GLN A 108 2.12 -10.77 -15.14
CA GLN A 108 3.10 -11.82 -15.40
C GLN A 108 3.97 -12.13 -14.18
N GLU A 109 4.02 -11.26 -13.17
CA GLU A 109 4.89 -11.43 -12.00
C GLU A 109 4.09 -11.81 -10.75
N GLN A 110 4.53 -12.87 -10.06
CA GLN A 110 4.01 -13.24 -8.74
C GLN A 110 4.55 -12.36 -7.61
N GLU A 111 5.47 -11.44 -7.91
CA GLU A 111 6.00 -10.50 -6.92
C GLU A 111 4.87 -9.65 -6.35
N GLY A 112 4.81 -9.55 -5.02
CA GLY A 112 3.74 -8.84 -4.31
C GLY A 112 2.49 -9.65 -3.95
N MET A 113 2.32 -10.90 -4.42
CA MET A 113 1.19 -11.73 -3.96
C MET A 113 1.29 -12.10 -2.47
N GLY A 114 2.51 -12.17 -1.93
CA GLY A 114 2.75 -12.32 -0.50
C GLY A 114 2.22 -11.13 0.31
N SER A 115 2.45 -9.90 -0.17
CA SER A 115 1.95 -8.69 0.51
C SER A 115 0.43 -8.57 0.39
N VAL A 116 -0.16 -8.92 -0.75
CA VAL A 116 -1.63 -9.02 -0.92
C VAL A 116 -2.24 -10.02 0.08
N SER A 117 -1.59 -11.16 0.28
CA SER A 117 -2.03 -12.18 1.24
C SER A 117 -1.98 -11.66 2.68
N LEU A 118 -0.92 -10.95 3.05
CA LEU A 118 -0.80 -10.31 4.37
C LEU A 118 -1.83 -9.20 4.57
N ILE A 119 -2.08 -8.36 3.56
CA ILE A 119 -3.12 -7.32 3.59
C ILE A 119 -4.50 -7.96 3.79
N THR A 120 -4.79 -9.04 3.05
CA THR A 120 -6.04 -9.79 3.20
C THR A 120 -6.23 -10.33 4.61
N LEU A 121 -5.16 -10.89 5.20
CA LEU A 121 -5.19 -11.39 6.57
C LEU A 121 -5.42 -10.25 7.57
N LEU A 122 -4.77 -9.11 7.37
CA LEU A 122 -4.94 -7.93 8.21
C LEU A 122 -6.39 -7.42 8.17
N LEU A 123 -6.97 -7.25 6.98
CA LEU A 123 -8.36 -6.82 6.81
C LEU A 123 -9.35 -7.74 7.53
N LYS A 124 -9.20 -9.07 7.36
CA LYS A 124 -10.03 -10.05 8.07
C LYS A 124 -9.86 -9.97 9.59
N THR A 125 -8.65 -9.70 10.05
CA THR A 125 -8.35 -9.56 11.49
C THR A 125 -9.01 -8.30 12.05
N MET A 126 -9.03 -7.19 11.30
CA MET A 126 -9.70 -5.96 11.73
C MET A 126 -11.19 -6.16 11.98
N PHE A 127 -11.92 -6.86 11.09
CA PHE A 127 -13.34 -7.17 11.32
C PHE A 127 -13.54 -8.01 12.58
N LYS A 128 -12.70 -9.04 12.80
CA LYS A 128 -12.75 -9.84 14.04
C LYS A 128 -12.46 -9.01 15.30
N MET A 129 -11.53 -8.07 15.22
CA MET A 129 -11.20 -7.18 16.34
C MET A 129 -12.36 -6.23 16.65
N ARG A 130 -12.98 -5.63 15.63
CA ARG A 130 -14.18 -4.81 15.78
C ARG A 130 -15.30 -5.59 16.46
N ASP A 131 -15.61 -6.79 15.99
CA ASP A 131 -16.68 -7.62 16.59
C ASP A 131 -16.41 -7.95 18.05
N LYS A 132 -15.16 -8.27 18.39
CA LYS A 132 -14.75 -8.50 19.79
C LYS A 132 -14.91 -7.24 20.64
N MET A 133 -14.47 -6.09 20.13
CA MET A 133 -14.58 -4.81 20.83
C MET A 133 -16.05 -4.44 21.09
N ASN A 134 -16.92 -4.62 20.10
CA ASN A 134 -18.36 -4.38 20.25
C ASN A 134 -18.98 -5.31 21.28
N LYS A 135 -18.61 -6.60 21.26
CA LYS A 135 -19.06 -7.58 22.26
C LYS A 135 -18.62 -7.20 23.66
N THR A 136 -17.35 -6.86 23.85
CA THR A 136 -16.81 -6.46 25.15
C THR A 136 -17.46 -5.18 25.67
N SER A 137 -17.70 -4.18 24.80
CA SER A 137 -18.41 -2.95 25.17
C SER A 137 -19.85 -3.24 25.62
N TYR A 138 -20.55 -4.14 24.92
CA TYR A 138 -21.89 -4.57 25.30
C TYR A 138 -21.91 -5.29 26.66
N GLU A 139 -21.00 -6.25 26.86
CA GLU A 139 -20.88 -6.99 28.12
C GLU A 139 -20.55 -6.06 29.30
N HIS A 140 -19.68 -5.07 29.08
CA HIS A 140 -19.36 -4.04 30.06
C HIS A 140 -20.60 -3.24 30.48
N HIS A 141 -21.35 -2.70 29.51
CA HIS A 141 -22.59 -1.96 29.80
C HIS A 141 -23.65 -2.81 30.49
N LEU A 142 -23.75 -4.10 30.15
CA LEU A 142 -24.66 -5.01 30.83
C LEU A 142 -24.25 -5.21 32.29
N LEU A 143 -22.95 -5.35 32.56
CA LEU A 143 -22.43 -5.51 33.91
C LEU A 143 -22.65 -4.25 34.75
N GLU A 144 -22.37 -3.06 34.21
CA GLU A 144 -22.64 -1.77 34.87
C GLU A 144 -24.12 -1.64 35.26
N ARG A 145 -25.03 -1.98 34.34
CA ARG A 145 -26.48 -1.94 34.64
C ARG A 145 -26.87 -2.90 35.74
N ARG A 146 -26.30 -4.11 35.76
CA ARG A 146 -26.57 -5.10 36.81
C ARG A 146 -26.06 -4.62 38.17
N LEU A 147 -24.87 -4.02 38.22
CA LEU A 147 -24.33 -3.43 39.44
C LEU A 147 -25.22 -2.30 39.97
N GLN A 148 -25.61 -1.35 39.11
CA GLN A 148 -26.51 -0.26 39.49
C GLN A 148 -27.87 -0.77 40.01
N HIS A 149 -28.41 -1.83 39.39
CA HIS A 149 -29.65 -2.45 39.86
C HIS A 149 -29.47 -3.10 41.24
N LEU A 150 -28.36 -3.80 41.45
CA LEU A 150 -28.06 -4.45 42.73
C LEU A 150 -27.89 -3.42 43.85
N GLU A 151 -27.14 -2.34 43.60
CA GLU A 151 -26.96 -1.23 44.54
C GLU A 151 -28.30 -0.59 44.94
N LYS A 152 -29.17 -0.31 43.96
CA LYS A 152 -30.52 0.20 44.22
C LYS A 152 -31.36 -0.77 45.05
N SER A 153 -31.28 -2.07 44.74
CA SER A 153 -32.00 -3.10 45.48
C SER A 153 -31.54 -3.15 46.94
N ILE A 154 -30.23 -3.09 47.19
CA ILE A 154 -29.65 -3.10 48.55
C ILE A 154 -30.11 -1.87 49.33
N LEU A 155 -30.00 -0.68 48.74
CA LEU A 155 -30.45 0.57 49.36
C LEU A 155 -31.94 0.52 49.73
N SER A 156 -32.79 0.01 48.83
CA SER A 156 -34.22 -0.12 49.08
C SER A 156 -34.59 -1.14 50.16
N SER A 157 -33.77 -2.19 50.34
CA SER A 157 -33.96 -3.17 51.41
C SER A 157 -33.51 -2.61 52.76
N GLN A 158 -32.44 -1.80 52.79
CA GLN A 158 -31.97 -1.15 54.01
C GLN A 158 -32.96 -0.11 54.53
N SER A 159 -33.59 0.70 53.66
CA SER A 159 -34.58 1.69 54.09
C SER A 159 -35.83 1.05 54.70
N LYS A 160 -36.31 -0.06 54.14
CA LYS A 160 -37.43 -0.82 54.71
C LYS A 160 -37.11 -1.40 56.09
N ALA A 161 -35.91 -1.94 56.27
CA ALA A 161 -35.49 -2.49 57.55
C ALA A 161 -35.38 -1.43 58.66
N THR A 162 -35.06 -0.18 58.32
CA THR A 162 -35.02 0.92 59.31
C THR A 162 -36.39 1.48 59.69
N ASP A 163 -37.40 1.34 58.83
CA ASP A 163 -38.76 1.83 59.10
C ASP A 163 -39.57 0.85 59.98
N GLU A 164 -39.27 -0.46 59.96
CA GLU A 164 -39.93 -1.46 60.81
C GLU A 164 -39.46 -1.47 62.28
N VAL A 165 -38.38 -0.75 62.61
CA VAL A 165 -37.78 -0.71 63.96
C VAL A 165 -38.23 0.53 64.76
N LYS A 166 -39.01 1.43 64.16
CA LYS A 166 -39.60 2.61 64.82
C LYS A 166 -41.06 2.39 65.20
#